data_AF-X8AFG4-F1
#
_entry.id   AF-X8AFG4-F1
#
_cell.length_a   1.000
_cell.length_b   1.000
_cell.length_c   1.000
_cell.angle_alpha   90.00
_cell.angle_beta   90.00
_cell.angle_gamma   90.00
#
_symmetry.space_group_name_H-M   'P 1'
#
loop_
_entity.id
_entity.type
_entity.pdbx_description
1 polymer ?
#
loop_
_entity_poly.entity_id
_entity_poly.type
_entity_poly.pdbx_seq_one_letter_code
_entity_poly.pdbx_strand_id
1 'polypeptide(L)'
;MLLPEQTVILTNSADEARAIGTDWLRAYLALPNYAKNLLRTGFSSDDLAQVSDRLFDAIIAWGDEEAVMRRVAEHQAAGADHVCVQVLLADQTAFPREQWRRLAAACNA
;
A
#
# COMPACT_ATOMS: atom_id res chain seq x y z
N MET A 1 -20.23 -3.41 -7.17
CA MET A 1 -19.50 -2.25 -6.65
C MET A 1 -18.41 -2.73 -5.71
N LEU A 2 -17.16 -2.77 -6.16
CA LEU A 2 -15.97 -3.14 -5.39
C LEU A 2 -15.10 -1.90 -5.14
N LEU A 3 -14.72 -1.69 -3.88
CA LEU A 3 -13.95 -0.52 -3.43
C LEU A 3 -12.76 -0.95 -2.55
N PRO A 4 -11.73 -1.59 -3.11
CA PRO A 4 -10.49 -1.87 -2.37
C PRO A 4 -9.82 -0.59 -1.89
N GLU A 5 -9.13 -0.69 -0.75
CA GLU A 5 -8.14 0.29 -0.32
C GLU A 5 -6.75 -0.15 -0.78
N GLN A 6 -5.99 0.78 -1.36
CA GLN A 6 -4.59 0.60 -1.74
C GLN A 6 -3.73 1.57 -0.93
N THR A 7 -2.91 1.02 -0.04
CA THR A 7 -1.90 1.77 0.71
C THR A 7 -0.72 2.11 -0.21
N VAL A 8 -0.22 3.35 -0.16
CA VAL A 8 0.84 3.83 -1.05
C VAL A 8 1.91 4.65 -0.33
N ILE A 9 3.14 4.61 -0.84
CA ILE A 9 4.25 5.48 -0.41
C ILE A 9 4.88 6.12 -1.64
N LEU A 10 4.85 7.46 -1.73
CA LEU A 10 5.54 8.18 -2.80
C LEU A 10 7.01 8.39 -2.44
N THR A 11 7.89 7.59 -3.02
CA THR A 11 9.35 7.68 -2.87
C THR A 11 10.06 6.96 -4.01
N ASN A 12 11.30 7.36 -4.31
CA ASN A 12 12.18 6.68 -5.26
C ASN A 12 13.19 5.75 -4.57
N SER A 13 13.11 5.60 -3.24
CA SER A 13 14.02 4.79 -2.44
C SER A 13 13.30 3.60 -1.83
N ALA A 14 13.73 2.39 -2.19
CA ALA A 14 13.23 1.15 -1.57
C ALA A 14 13.48 1.16 -0.06
N ASP A 15 14.62 1.67 0.39
CA ASP A 15 14.97 1.75 1.81
C ASP A 15 14.02 2.70 2.57
N GLU A 16 13.67 3.84 1.96
CA GLU A 16 12.69 4.77 2.54
C GLU A 16 11.29 4.15 2.59
N ALA A 17 10.87 3.50 1.51
CA ALA A 17 9.60 2.77 1.47
C ALA A 17 9.54 1.73 2.59
N ARG A 18 10.61 0.93 2.75
CA ARG A 18 10.71 -0.09 3.80
C ARG A 18 10.68 0.51 5.20
N ALA A 19 11.40 1.61 5.43
CA ALA A 19 11.40 2.30 6.72
C ALA A 19 9.99 2.77 7.11
N ILE A 20 9.24 3.37 6.17
CA ILE A 20 7.88 3.87 6.42
C ILE A 20 6.88 2.71 6.56
N GLY A 21 6.88 1.80 5.60
CA GLY A 21 5.83 0.79 5.46
C GLY A 21 5.98 -0.40 6.41
N THR A 22 7.19 -0.75 6.84
CA THR A 22 7.40 -1.92 7.71
C THR A 22 6.77 -1.70 9.09
N ASP A 23 6.97 -0.53 9.69
CA ASP A 23 6.41 -0.21 10.99
C ASP A 23 4.88 -0.15 10.95
N TRP A 24 4.32 0.43 9.88
CA TRP A 24 2.89 0.44 9.63
C TRP A 24 2.33 -0.98 9.47
N LEU A 25 2.99 -1.83 8.67
CA LEU A 25 2.59 -3.24 8.49
C LEU A 25 2.68 -4.03 9.79
N ARG A 26 3.71 -3.81 10.62
CA ARG A 26 3.80 -4.48 11.93
C ARG A 26 2.60 -4.12 12.83
N ALA A 27 2.21 -2.85 12.88
CA ALA A 27 1.03 -2.43 13.64
C ALA A 27 -0.26 -3.07 13.08
N TYR A 28 -0.40 -3.10 11.75
CA TYR A 28 -1.54 -3.72 11.07
C TYR A 28 -1.62 -5.24 11.31
N LEU A 29 -0.48 -5.93 11.25
CA LEU A 29 -0.38 -7.38 11.46
C LEU A 29 -0.52 -7.79 12.93
N ALA A 30 -0.33 -6.87 13.88
CA ALA A 30 -0.61 -7.13 15.29
C ALA A 30 -2.11 -7.37 15.55
N LEU A 31 -2.98 -6.94 14.63
CA LEU A 31 -4.42 -7.21 14.68
C LEU A 31 -4.72 -8.64 14.19
N PRO A 32 -5.22 -9.56 15.06
CA PRO A 32 -5.30 -10.97 14.73
C PRO A 32 -6.18 -11.29 13.51
N ASN A 33 -7.20 -10.48 13.24
CA ASN A 33 -8.07 -10.63 12.08
C ASN A 33 -7.33 -10.37 10.76
N TYR A 34 -6.44 -9.38 10.73
CA TYR A 34 -5.66 -9.03 9.53
C TYR A 34 -4.58 -10.06 9.23
N ALA A 35 -3.82 -10.47 10.26
CA ALA A 35 -2.84 -11.54 10.12
C ALA A 35 -3.47 -12.85 9.62
N LYS A 36 -4.60 -13.28 10.23
CA LYS A 36 -5.32 -14.49 9.80
C LYS A 36 -5.85 -14.39 8.37
N ASN A 37 -6.31 -13.22 7.95
CA ASN A 37 -6.77 -13.00 6.59
C ASN A 37 -5.65 -13.26 5.57
N LEU A 38 -4.45 -12.74 5.83
CA LEU A 38 -3.29 -12.89 4.94
C LEU A 38 -2.78 -14.33 4.86
N LEU A 39 -2.79 -15.05 5.98
CA LEU A 39 -2.47 -16.48 5.99
C LEU A 39 -3.43 -17.27 5.08
N ARG A 40 -4.73 -16.95 5.13
CA ARG A 40 -5.76 -17.59 4.28
C ARG A 40 -5.59 -17.25 2.79
N THR A 41 -4.99 -16.11 2.46
CA THR A 41 -4.71 -15.72 1.06
C THR A 41 -3.38 -16.27 0.54
N GLY A 42 -2.68 -17.11 1.31
CA GLY A 42 -1.48 -17.83 0.86
C GLY A 42 -0.15 -17.21 1.25
N PHE A 43 -0.12 -16.31 2.24
CA PHE A 43 1.12 -15.89 2.90
C PHE A 43 1.48 -16.87 4.03
N SER A 44 2.77 -17.02 4.30
CA SER A 44 3.27 -17.84 5.41
C SER A 44 3.35 -17.06 6.72
N SER A 45 3.48 -17.75 7.85
CA SER A 45 3.79 -17.11 9.13
C SER A 45 5.10 -16.31 9.07
N ASP A 46 6.08 -16.80 8.30
CA ASP A 46 7.40 -16.18 8.17
C ASP A 46 7.32 -14.89 7.35
N ASP A 47 6.50 -14.86 6.29
CA ASP A 47 6.21 -13.64 5.53
C ASP A 47 5.69 -12.53 6.43
N LEU A 48 4.78 -12.88 7.36
CA LEU A 48 4.20 -11.94 8.31
C LEU A 48 5.21 -11.51 9.38
N ALA A 49 5.96 -12.45 9.96
CA ALA A 49 6.91 -12.17 11.03
C ALA A 49 8.06 -11.25 10.56
N GLN A 50 8.54 -11.48 9.33
CA GLN A 50 9.65 -10.74 8.74
C GLN A 50 9.20 -9.51 7.96
N VAL A 51 7.90 -9.38 7.67
CA VAL A 51 7.39 -8.44 6.66
C VAL A 51 8.19 -8.64 5.37
N SER A 52 8.08 -9.83 4.79
CA SER A 52 8.84 -10.20 3.59
C SER A 52 8.57 -9.23 2.44
N ASP A 53 9.50 -9.15 1.48
CA ASP A 53 9.36 -8.24 0.33
C ASP A 53 8.08 -8.55 -0.46
N ARG A 54 7.76 -9.84 -0.64
CA ARG A 54 6.51 -10.27 -1.27
C ARG A 54 5.27 -9.75 -0.53
N LEU A 55 5.26 -9.82 0.81
CA LEU A 55 4.15 -9.29 1.59
C LEU A 55 4.07 -7.77 1.47
N PHE A 56 5.21 -7.11 1.58
CA PHE A 56 5.32 -5.66 1.48
C PHE A 56 4.77 -5.15 0.14
N ASP A 57 5.26 -5.67 -0.98
CA ASP A 57 4.89 -5.23 -2.34
C ASP A 57 3.45 -5.63 -2.72
N ALA A 58 2.90 -6.66 -2.08
CA ALA A 58 1.51 -7.05 -2.27
C ALA A 58 0.54 -6.08 -1.59
N ILE A 59 0.90 -5.54 -0.42
CA ILE A 59 0.01 -4.67 0.37
C ILE A 59 0.26 -3.20 0.07
N ILE A 60 1.51 -2.79 -0.08
CA ILE A 60 1.92 -1.40 -0.26
C ILE A 60 2.47 -1.22 -1.68
N ALA A 61 1.88 -0.30 -2.44
CA ALA A 61 2.50 0.17 -3.67
C ALA A 61 3.41 1.36 -3.36
N TRP A 62 4.63 1.33 -3.83
CA TRP A 62 5.59 2.40 -3.61
C TRP A 62 6.29 2.75 -4.92
N GLY A 63 6.75 4.00 -5.01
CA GLY A 63 7.34 4.54 -6.23
C GLY A 63 6.88 5.96 -6.51
N ASP A 64 6.91 6.33 -7.78
CA ASP A 64 6.34 7.57 -8.30
C ASP A 64 4.84 7.44 -8.58
N GLU A 65 4.26 8.49 -9.15
CA GLU A 65 2.87 8.55 -9.55
C GLU A 65 2.52 7.46 -10.56
N GLU A 66 3.41 7.14 -11.50
CA GLU A 66 3.18 6.11 -12.52
C GLU A 66 3.08 4.72 -11.86
N ALA A 67 3.98 4.41 -10.92
CA ALA A 67 3.93 3.16 -10.16
C ALA A 67 2.60 3.02 -9.39
N VAL A 68 2.12 4.10 -8.77
CA VAL A 68 0.85 4.09 -8.04
C VAL A 68 -0.33 3.95 -9.01
N MET A 69 -0.36 4.69 -10.12
CA MET A 69 -1.43 4.58 -11.12
C MET A 69 -1.48 3.20 -11.78
N ARG A 70 -0.33 2.57 -12.01
CA ARG A 70 -0.26 1.19 -12.48
C ARG A 70 -0.94 0.22 -11.48
N ARG A 71 -0.66 0.34 -10.19
CA ARG A 71 -1.34 -0.48 -9.18
C ARG A 71 -2.84 -0.21 -9.11
N VAL A 72 -3.27 1.04 -9.26
CA VAL A 72 -4.69 1.38 -9.36
C VAL A 72 -5.33 0.71 -10.58
N ALA A 73 -4.67 0.76 -11.74
CA ALA A 73 -5.14 0.09 -12.95
C ALA A 73 -5.19 -1.44 -12.80
N GLU A 74 -4.26 -2.05 -12.06
CA GLU A 74 -4.31 -3.48 -11.72
C GLU A 74 -5.57 -3.85 -10.94
N HIS A 75 -5.96 -3.04 -9.94
CA HIS A 75 -7.23 -3.23 -9.21
C HIS A 75 -8.45 -3.07 -10.12
N GLN A 76 -8.44 -2.07 -11.00
CA GLN A 76 -9.54 -1.85 -11.95
C GLN A 76 -9.66 -3.03 -12.93
N ALA A 77 -8.54 -3.52 -13.46
CA ALA A 77 -8.50 -4.71 -14.31
C ALA A 77 -8.99 -5.97 -13.58
N ALA A 78 -8.79 -6.03 -12.25
CA ALA A 78 -9.36 -7.08 -11.39
C ALA A 78 -10.85 -6.88 -11.05
N GLY A 79 -11.49 -5.83 -11.55
CA GLY A 79 -12.93 -5.57 -11.42
C GLY A 79 -13.30 -4.55 -10.33
N ALA A 80 -12.34 -3.78 -9.80
CA ALA A 80 -12.65 -2.68 -8.89
C ALA A 80 -13.37 -1.53 -9.63
N ASP A 81 -14.47 -1.06 -9.04
CA ASP A 81 -15.20 0.11 -9.55
C ASP A 81 -14.57 1.41 -9.01
N HIS A 82 -14.01 1.37 -7.80
CA HIS A 82 -13.28 2.46 -7.17
C HIS A 82 -12.04 1.92 -6.44
N VAL A 83 -11.00 2.73 -6.31
CA VAL A 83 -9.82 2.40 -5.50
C VAL A 83 -9.57 3.53 -4.53
N CYS A 84 -9.65 3.24 -3.23
CA CYS A 84 -9.37 4.21 -2.17
C CYS A 84 -7.85 4.26 -1.93
N VAL A 85 -7.21 5.39 -2.21
CA VAL A 85 -5.74 5.51 -2.07
C VAL A 85 -5.37 6.11 -0.71
N GLN A 86 -4.72 5.29 0.12
CA GLN A 86 -4.21 5.69 1.44
C GLN A 86 -2.72 5.99 1.36
N VAL A 87 -2.33 7.25 1.49
CA VAL A 87 -0.91 7.64 1.47
C VAL A 87 -0.30 7.50 2.86
N LEU A 88 0.82 6.81 2.95
CA LEU A 88 1.69 6.80 4.14
C LEU A 88 2.84 7.78 3.98
N LEU A 89 3.14 8.47 5.07
CA LEU A 89 4.30 9.34 5.22
C LEU A 89 5.17 8.82 6.37
N ALA A 90 6.42 9.27 6.43
CA ALA A 90 7.31 8.96 7.55
C ALA A 90 6.71 9.40 8.90
N ASP A 91 6.05 10.55 8.95
CA ASP A 91 5.16 10.92 10.05
C ASP A 91 3.73 10.48 9.73
N GLN A 92 3.27 9.41 10.38
CA GLN A 92 1.93 8.86 10.18
C GLN A 92 0.80 9.77 10.68
N THR A 93 1.12 10.85 11.42
CA THR A 93 0.15 11.85 11.87
C THR A 93 0.03 13.04 10.91
N ALA A 94 0.95 13.15 9.96
CA ALA A 94 0.96 14.23 8.99
C ALA A 94 -0.16 14.07 7.95
N PHE A 95 -0.70 15.20 7.49
CA PHE A 95 -1.76 15.24 6.48
C PHE A 95 -1.14 15.26 5.07
N PRO A 96 -1.29 14.19 4.25
CA PRO A 96 -0.55 14.01 2.99
C PRO A 96 -1.16 14.79 1.82
N ARG A 97 -1.44 16.08 2.02
CA ARG A 97 -2.14 16.93 1.05
C ARG A 97 -1.41 17.06 -0.27
N GLU A 98 -0.09 17.17 -0.23
CA GLU A 98 0.72 17.36 -1.44
C GLU A 98 0.80 16.08 -2.27
N GLN A 99 0.96 14.94 -1.60
CA GLN A 99 0.95 13.62 -2.23
C GLN A 99 -0.38 13.36 -2.93
N TRP A 100 -1.51 13.68 -2.29
CA TRP A 100 -2.80 13.57 -2.94
C TRP A 100 -2.97 14.50 -4.14
N ARG A 101 -2.42 15.72 -4.12
CA ARG A 101 -2.44 16.60 -5.30
C ARG A 101 -1.67 16.01 -6.47
N ARG A 102 -0.47 15.48 -6.20
CA ARG A 102 0.36 14.81 -7.20
C ARG A 102 -0.37 13.63 -7.83
N LEU A 103 -0.93 12.75 -7.01
CA LEU A 103 -1.72 11.61 -7.49
C LEU A 103 -2.97 12.04 -8.24
N ALA A 104 -3.69 13.06 -7.77
CA ALA A 104 -4.87 13.58 -8.46
C ALA A 104 -4.53 14.18 -9.83
N ALA A 105 -3.37 14.82 -9.99
CA ALA A 105 -2.92 15.29 -11.30
C ALA A 105 -2.63 14.12 -12.24
N ALA A 106 -2.00 13.05 -11.74
CA ALA A 106 -1.70 11.84 -12.52
C ALA A 106 -2.95 11.04 -12.91
N CYS A 107 -4.01 11.02 -12.08
CA CYS A 107 -5.28 10.37 -12.44
C CYS A 107 -6.02 11.05 -13.60
N ASN A 108 -5.73 12.33 -13.86
CA ASN A 108 -6.43 13.14 -14.88
C ASN A 108 -5.58 13.38 -16.13
N ALA A 109 -4.39 12.79 -16.21
CA ALA A 109 -3.48 12.90 -17.35
C ALA A 109 -3.75 11.79 -18.37
#